data_AF-A0A840ANN9-F1
#
_entry.id   AF-A0A840ANN9-F1
#
_cell.length_a   1.000
_cell.length_b   1.000
_cell.length_c   1.000
_cell.angle_alpha   90.00
_cell.angle_beta   90.00
_cell.angle_gamma   90.00
#
_symmetry.space_group_name_H-M   'P 1'
#
loop_
_entity.id
_entity.type
_entity.pdbx_description
1 polymer ?
#
loop_
_entity_poly.entity_id
_entity_poly.type
_entity_poly.pdbx_seq_one_letter_code
_entity_poly.pdbx_strand_id
1 'polypeptide(L)'
;MEDSRPVSPCIDQTEKDIETYYRHAEIGQTAVVRHTQGHMLQYVISEIEGGNRGRVYVRNAGAFYMKHGKNCFHPKGQTTLVVPTDDVLAWAKEHPQGEFGYSVYRSTRLVGR
;
A
#
# COMPACT_ATOMS: atom_id res chain seq x y z
N MET A 1 16.38 -1.69 21.39
CA MET A 1 16.55 -0.33 20.84
C MET A 1 15.17 0.12 20.40
N GLU A 2 14.68 1.25 20.93
CA GLU A 2 13.43 1.84 20.43
C GLU A 2 13.62 2.20 18.95
N ASP A 3 12.75 1.68 18.10
CA ASP A 3 12.69 2.10 16.70
C ASP A 3 12.00 3.47 16.67
N SER A 4 12.79 4.54 16.73
CA SER A 4 12.31 5.93 16.76
C SER A 4 11.90 6.46 15.38
N ARG A 5 11.85 5.59 14.36
CA ARG A 5 11.50 5.99 13.00
C ARG A 5 10.01 6.32 12.90
N PRO A 6 9.64 7.33 12.09
CA PRO A 6 8.23 7.55 11.75
C PRO A 6 7.66 6.31 11.08
N VAL A 7 6.37 6.05 11.30
CA VAL A 7 5.68 4.88 10.73
C VAL A 7 4.97 5.25 9.44
N SER A 8 4.85 4.26 8.55
CA SER A 8 4.10 4.36 7.30
C SER A 8 2.63 4.77 7.56
N PRO A 9 2.04 5.71 6.79
CA PRO A 9 0.64 6.11 6.93
C PRO A 9 -0.36 4.94 6.83
N CYS A 10 -0.02 3.90 6.06
CA CYS A 10 -0.88 2.71 5.91
C CYS A 10 -0.59 1.60 6.94
N ILE A 11 0.11 1.87 8.04
CA ILE A 11 0.64 0.82 8.95
C ILE A 11 -0.44 -0.06 9.58
N ASP A 12 -1.62 0.50 9.81
CA ASP A 12 -2.74 -0.19 10.47
C ASP A 12 -3.74 -0.81 9.47
N GLN A 13 -3.51 -0.64 8.18
CA GLN A 13 -4.35 -1.26 7.16
C GLN A 13 -4.09 -2.76 7.11
N THR A 14 -5.15 -3.54 7.21
CA THR A 14 -5.11 -4.99 7.13
C THR A 14 -5.34 -5.47 5.70
N GLU A 15 -4.98 -6.74 5.41
CA GLU A 15 -5.33 -7.37 4.14
C GLU A 15 -6.85 -7.35 3.89
N LYS A 16 -7.67 -7.43 4.96
CA LYS A 16 -9.13 -7.36 4.87
C LYS A 16 -9.63 -5.97 4.48
N ASP A 17 -8.98 -4.90 4.92
CA ASP A 17 -9.34 -3.54 4.53
C ASP A 17 -9.07 -3.32 3.04
N ILE A 18 -7.90 -3.78 2.59
CA ILE A 18 -7.52 -3.77 1.17
C ILE A 18 -8.53 -4.59 0.35
N GLU A 19 -8.83 -5.82 0.79
CA GLU A 19 -9.80 -6.67 0.12
C GLU A 19 -11.18 -6.03 0.03
N THR A 20 -11.66 -5.46 1.14
CA THR A 20 -12.97 -4.81 1.22
C THR A 20 -13.04 -3.63 0.26
N TYR A 21 -12.01 -2.77 0.23
CA TYR A 21 -11.97 -1.64 -0.70
C TYR A 21 -11.95 -2.11 -2.15
N TYR A 22 -10.96 -2.90 -2.56
CA TYR A 22 -10.74 -3.23 -3.97
C TYR A 22 -11.76 -4.22 -4.55
N ARG A 23 -12.53 -4.94 -3.73
CA ARG A 23 -13.67 -5.74 -4.23
C ARG A 23 -14.88 -4.91 -4.63
N HIS A 24 -15.04 -3.72 -4.05
CA HIS A 24 -16.16 -2.83 -4.33
C HIS A 24 -15.76 -1.60 -5.16
N ALA A 25 -14.47 -1.39 -5.38
CA ALA A 25 -13.97 -0.26 -6.14
C ALA A 25 -14.31 -0.37 -7.63
N GLU A 26 -14.70 0.75 -8.21
CA GLU A 26 -15.14 0.86 -9.60
C GLU A 26 -13.99 1.29 -10.53
N ILE A 27 -14.17 1.10 -11.84
CA ILE A 27 -13.24 1.60 -12.85
C ILE A 27 -13.23 3.14 -12.78
N GLY A 28 -12.05 3.74 -12.85
CA GLY A 28 -11.82 5.17 -12.71
C GLY A 28 -11.66 5.64 -11.25
N GLN A 29 -11.96 4.78 -10.27
CA GLN A 29 -11.75 5.10 -8.86
C GLN A 29 -10.26 5.11 -8.52
N THR A 30 -9.90 5.90 -7.50
CA THR A 30 -8.52 6.02 -7.01
C THR A 30 -7.99 4.69 -6.50
N ALA A 31 -6.77 4.36 -6.90
CA ALA A 31 -5.95 3.29 -6.35
C ALA A 31 -4.63 3.88 -5.86
N VAL A 32 -4.07 3.30 -4.79
CA VAL A 32 -2.75 3.69 -4.30
C VAL A 32 -1.85 2.47 -4.22
N VAL A 33 -0.68 2.59 -4.85
CA VAL A 33 0.35 1.56 -4.85
C VAL A 33 1.49 2.01 -3.93
N ARG A 34 1.81 1.20 -2.95
CA ARG A 34 2.97 1.37 -2.07
C ARG A 34 4.17 0.63 -2.65
N HIS A 35 5.30 1.33 -2.71
CA HIS A 35 6.61 0.76 -3.00
C HIS A 35 7.49 0.87 -1.75
N THR A 36 8.24 -0.21 -1.45
CA THR A 36 9.17 -0.27 -0.32
C THR A 36 10.58 -0.73 -0.73
N GLN A 37 10.91 -0.65 -2.02
CA GLN A 37 12.19 -1.10 -2.54
C GLN A 37 13.32 -0.14 -2.14
N GLY A 38 14.50 -0.68 -1.82
CA GLY A 38 15.67 0.14 -1.51
C GLY A 38 15.53 0.97 -0.22
N HIS A 39 14.70 0.53 0.74
CA HIS A 39 14.40 1.26 1.99
C HIS A 39 13.68 2.60 1.81
N MET A 40 13.16 2.86 0.60
CA MET A 40 12.32 4.02 0.30
C MET A 40 10.86 3.63 0.45
N LEU A 41 10.09 4.39 1.23
CA LEU A 41 8.65 4.34 1.23
C LEU A 41 8.12 5.30 0.18
N GLN A 42 7.34 4.82 -0.78
CA GLN A 42 6.70 5.67 -1.78
C GLN A 42 5.25 5.22 -1.97
N TYR A 43 4.35 6.18 -2.17
CA TYR A 43 2.98 5.93 -2.59
C TYR A 43 2.72 6.60 -3.94
N VAL A 44 2.24 5.80 -4.90
CA VAL A 44 1.85 6.28 -6.22
C VAL A 44 0.33 6.26 -6.29
N ILE A 45 -0.26 7.44 -6.45
CA ILE A 45 -1.69 7.60 -6.72
C ILE A 45 -1.93 7.31 -8.19
N SER A 46 -2.87 6.42 -8.48
CA SER A 46 -3.30 6.08 -9.83
C SER A 46 -4.80 5.78 -9.83
N GLU A 47 -5.29 5.21 -10.93
CA GLU A 47 -6.69 4.86 -11.15
C GLU A 47 -6.84 3.37 -11.46
N ILE A 48 -7.98 2.82 -11.06
CA ILE A 48 -8.40 1.49 -11.47
C ILE A 48 -8.80 1.53 -12.95
N GLU A 49 -8.18 0.69 -13.77
CA GLU A 49 -8.51 0.57 -15.20
C GLU A 49 -9.36 -0.67 -15.52
N GLY A 50 -9.51 -1.59 -14.57
CA GLY A 50 -10.32 -2.78 -14.72
C GLY A 50 -10.18 -3.76 -13.56
N GLY A 51 -10.86 -4.89 -13.66
CA GLY A 51 -10.72 -6.00 -12.73
C GLY A 51 -11.31 -7.30 -13.27
N ASN A 52 -10.78 -8.43 -12.83
CA ASN A 52 -11.36 -9.75 -13.07
C ASN A 52 -10.96 -10.76 -11.99
N ARG A 53 -11.78 -11.79 -11.76
CA ARG A 53 -11.43 -12.99 -10.97
C ARG A 53 -10.54 -12.74 -9.73
N GLY A 54 -10.94 -11.80 -8.87
CA GLY A 54 -10.21 -11.48 -7.63
C GLY A 54 -8.92 -10.64 -7.82
N ARG A 55 -8.76 -10.02 -8.99
CA ARG A 55 -7.67 -9.13 -9.36
C ARG A 55 -8.21 -7.78 -9.77
N VAL A 56 -7.47 -6.74 -9.42
CA VAL A 56 -7.68 -5.36 -9.88
C VAL A 56 -6.50 -4.96 -10.77
N TYR A 57 -6.80 -4.22 -11.83
CA TYR A 57 -5.83 -3.63 -12.74
C TYR A 57 -5.73 -2.14 -12.44
N VAL A 58 -4.52 -1.70 -12.14
CA VAL A 58 -4.21 -0.30 -11.82
C VAL A 58 -3.40 0.29 -12.96
N ARG A 59 -3.87 1.42 -13.48
CA ARG A 59 -3.23 2.12 -14.60
C ARG A 59 -1.76 2.38 -14.28
N ASN A 60 -0.88 2.05 -15.22
CA ASN A 60 0.57 2.20 -15.12
C ASN A 60 1.25 1.38 -13.99
N ALA A 61 0.52 0.53 -13.25
CA ALA A 61 1.07 -0.30 -12.18
C ALA A 61 0.76 -1.80 -12.32
N GLY A 62 -0.15 -2.17 -13.22
CA GLY A 62 -0.44 -3.55 -13.59
C GLY A 62 -1.43 -4.24 -12.66
N ALA A 63 -1.27 -5.56 -12.49
CA ALA A 63 -2.26 -6.41 -11.84
C ALA A 63 -1.93 -6.72 -10.37
N PHE A 64 -2.95 -6.70 -9.52
CA PHE A 64 -2.84 -6.96 -8.09
C PHE A 64 -3.96 -7.90 -7.61
N TYR A 65 -3.67 -8.74 -6.63
CA TYR A 65 -4.67 -9.57 -5.97
C TYR A 65 -5.51 -8.72 -5.00
N MET A 66 -6.84 -8.68 -5.19
CA MET A 66 -7.74 -7.93 -4.31
C MET A 66 -7.65 -8.42 -2.86
N LYS A 67 -7.52 -9.73 -2.64
CA LYS A 67 -7.49 -10.37 -1.30
C LYS A 67 -6.45 -9.79 -0.32
N HIS A 68 -5.29 -9.37 -0.82
CA HIS A 68 -4.17 -8.94 0.04
C HIS A 68 -3.31 -7.85 -0.61
N GLY A 69 -3.76 -7.28 -1.73
CA GLY A 69 -3.10 -6.17 -2.42
C GLY A 69 -1.74 -6.48 -3.05
N LYS A 70 -1.23 -7.71 -3.04
CA LYS A 70 0.12 -7.98 -3.59
C LYS A 70 0.09 -7.93 -5.11
N ASN A 71 1.13 -7.36 -5.71
CA ASN A 71 1.32 -7.36 -7.15
C ASN A 71 1.46 -8.81 -7.67
N CYS A 72 0.82 -9.11 -8.80
CA CYS A 72 0.84 -10.46 -9.38
C CYS A 72 2.21 -10.88 -9.93
N PHE A 73 3.07 -9.92 -10.31
CA PHE A 73 4.38 -10.17 -10.89
C PHE A 73 5.52 -10.04 -9.87
N HIS A 74 5.28 -9.32 -8.77
CA HIS A 74 6.26 -9.09 -7.69
C HIS A 74 5.70 -9.52 -6.33
N PRO A 75 5.57 -10.84 -6.07
CA PRO A 75 4.85 -11.36 -4.90
C PRO A 75 5.59 -11.16 -3.57
N LYS A 76 6.86 -10.71 -3.60
CA LYS A 76 7.68 -10.48 -2.40
C LYS A 76 7.17 -9.34 -1.50
N GLY A 77 6.11 -8.63 -1.89
CA GLY A 77 5.43 -7.64 -1.05
C GLY A 77 6.05 -6.24 -1.05
N GLN A 78 7.08 -6.01 -1.88
CA GLN A 78 7.69 -4.68 -2.05
C GLN A 78 6.79 -3.71 -2.84
N THR A 79 5.87 -4.23 -3.65
CA THR A 79 4.88 -3.46 -4.40
C THR A 79 3.49 -3.99 -4.04
N THR A 80 2.72 -3.20 -3.29
CA THR A 80 1.43 -3.62 -2.73
C THR A 80 0.40 -2.51 -2.84
N LEU A 81 -0.86 -2.86 -3.04
CA LEU A 81 -1.96 -1.93 -2.86
C LEU A 81 -2.14 -1.57 -1.39
N VAL A 82 -2.62 -0.36 -1.19
CA VAL A 82 -3.12 0.15 0.08
C VAL A 82 -4.47 0.80 -0.16
N VAL A 83 -5.27 0.95 0.88
CA VAL A 83 -6.52 1.73 0.85
C VAL A 83 -6.15 3.22 0.70
N PRO A 84 -6.78 3.97 -0.22
CA PRO A 84 -6.56 5.41 -0.42
C PRO A 84 -7.16 6.27 0.69
N THR A 85 -6.73 6.08 1.94
CA THR A 85 -7.15 6.90 3.08
C THR A 85 -6.59 8.32 2.96
N ASP A 86 -7.23 9.29 3.61
CA ASP A 86 -6.82 10.69 3.56
C ASP A 86 -5.34 10.88 3.94
N ASP A 87 -4.86 10.20 4.98
CA ASP A 87 -3.45 10.25 5.41
C ASP A 87 -2.48 9.73 4.33
N VAL A 88 -2.87 8.67 3.61
CA VAL A 88 -2.04 8.11 2.54
C VAL A 88 -2.01 9.05 1.34
N LEU A 89 -3.16 9.65 1.01
CA LEU A 89 -3.28 10.60 -0.09
C LEU A 89 -2.54 11.91 0.20
N ALA A 90 -2.61 12.42 1.43
CA ALA A 90 -1.87 13.60 1.87
C ALA A 90 -0.36 13.34 1.80
N TRP A 91 0.10 12.24 2.40
CA TRP A 91 1.53 11.89 2.39
C TRP A 91 2.06 11.71 0.96
N ALA A 92 1.31 11.04 0.08
CA ALA A 92 1.72 10.86 -1.33
C ALA A 92 1.88 12.18 -2.09
N LYS A 93 1.08 13.21 -1.76
CA LYS A 93 1.19 14.54 -2.35
C LYS A 93 2.38 15.32 -1.80
N GLU A 94 2.67 15.17 -0.51
CA GLU A 94 3.81 15.82 0.16
C GLU A 94 5.15 15.20 -0.26
N HIS A 95 5.16 13.88 -0.53
CA HIS A 95 6.37 13.10 -0.81
C HIS A 95 6.26 12.32 -2.13
N PRO A 96 6.14 13.00 -3.30
CA PRO A 96 5.88 12.34 -4.59
C PRO A 96 7.00 11.39 -5.04
N GLN A 97 8.25 11.62 -4.61
CA GLN A 97 9.40 10.77 -4.91
C GLN A 97 9.66 9.70 -3.84
N GLY A 98 8.82 9.63 -2.80
CA GLY A 98 9.04 8.79 -1.63
C GLY A 98 10.09 9.35 -0.66
N GLU A 99 10.19 8.71 0.51
CA GLU A 99 11.15 9.07 1.54
C GLU A 99 11.82 7.84 2.17
N PHE A 100 13.02 8.06 2.70
CA PHE A 100 13.77 7.06 3.46
C PHE A 100 13.49 7.19 4.96
N GLY A 101 13.82 6.15 5.72
CA GLY A 101 13.80 6.22 7.19
C GLY A 101 12.43 5.97 7.83
N TYR A 102 11.43 5.54 7.08
CA TYR A 102 10.12 5.13 7.61
C TYR A 102 10.09 3.64 7.94
N SER A 103 9.37 3.28 9.00
CA SER A 103 9.06 1.88 9.29
C SER A 103 7.73 1.46 8.66
N VAL A 104 7.75 0.33 7.96
CA VAL A 104 6.54 -0.32 7.41
C VAL A 104 6.02 -1.47 8.29
N TYR A 105 6.66 -1.67 9.44
CA TYR A 105 6.24 -2.61 10.48
C TYR A 105 6.09 -1.86 11.80
N ARG A 106 5.02 -2.14 12.56
CA ARG A 106 4.99 -1.68 13.95
C ARG A 106 6.16 -2.36 14.66
N SER A 107 6.96 -1.59 15.38
CA SER A 107 7.92 -2.16 16.31
C SER A 107 7.12 -2.93 17.35
N THR A 108 7.09 -4.26 17.24
CA THR A 108 6.52 -5.09 18.28
C THR A 108 7.41 -4.91 19.50
N ARG A 109 6.95 -4.10 20.47
CA ARG A 109 7.41 -4.28 21.84
C ARG A 109 7.10 -5.73 22.18
N LEU A 110 8.13 -6.58 22.24
CA LEU A 110 8.05 -7.84 22.96
C LEU A 110 7.71 -7.47 24.40
N VAL A 111 6.42 -7.38 24.71
CA VAL A 111 5.94 -7.38 26.08
C VAL A 111 6.17 -8.81 26.54
N GLY A 112 7.36 -9.05 27.12
CA GLY A 112 7.67 -10.27 27.82
C GLY A 112 6.58 -10.51 28.87
N ARG A 113 5.99 -11.71 28.83
CA ARG A 113 5.33 -12.30 29.98
C ARG A 113 6.33 -13.20 30.68
#